data_AF-A0A661DGQ5-F1
#
_entry.id   AF-A0A661DGQ5-F1
#
_cell.length_a   1.000
_cell.length_b   1.000
_cell.length_c   1.000
_cell.angle_alpha   90.00
_cell.angle_beta   90.00
_cell.angle_gamma   90.00
#
_symmetry.space_group_name_H-M   'P 1'
#
loop_
_entity.id
_entity.type
_entity.pdbx_description
1 polymer ?
#
loop_
_entity_poly.entity_id
_entity_poly.type
_entity_poly.pdbx_seq_one_letter_code
_entity_poly.pdbx_strand_id
1 'polypeptide(L)' 'MSLLSAQQLSKHFGDRQVVKDISLEVNSGEIVGLLGPNGAGKTTSFYM' A
#
# COMPACT_ATOMS: atom_id res chain seq x y z
N MET A 1 8.68 17.87 2.42
CA MET A 1 7.31 17.52 2.85
C MET A 1 6.80 16.48 1.86
N SER A 2 6.40 15.32 2.36
CA SER A 2 5.79 14.26 1.54
C SER A 2 4.45 14.72 1.02
N LEU A 3 4.13 14.43 -0.25
CA LEU A 3 2.83 14.74 -0.83
C LEU A 3 1.80 13.68 -0.44
N LEU A 4 2.25 12.42 -0.32
CA LEU A 4 1.44 11.28 0.09
C LEU A 4 2.14 10.56 1.26
N SER A 5 1.40 10.28 2.31
CA SER A 5 1.87 9.44 3.43
C SER A 5 0.75 8.52 3.87
N ALA A 6 1.07 7.25 4.09
CA ALA A 6 0.19 6.28 4.71
C ALA A 6 0.96 5.58 5.84
N GLN A 7 0.30 5.38 6.98
CA GLN A 7 0.90 4.72 8.14
C GLN A 7 0.02 3.55 8.55
N GLN A 8 0.65 2.39 8.77
CA GLN A 8 0.01 1.16 9.27
C GLN A 8 -1.25 0.77 8.47
N LEU A 9 -1.18 0.94 7.15
CA LEU A 9 -2.26 0.62 6.24
C LEU A 9 -2.55 -0.88 6.27
N SER A 10 -3.79 -1.24 6.58
CA SER A 10 -4.24 -2.62 6.78
C SER A 10 -5.59 -2.85 6.14
N LYS A 11 -5.79 -4.00 5.50
CA LYS A 11 -7.05 -4.34 4.82
C LYS A 11 -7.38 -5.81 4.90
N HIS A 12 -8.65 -6.07 5.24
CA HIS A 12 -9.26 -7.39 5.23
C HIS A 12 -10.37 -7.47 4.19
N PHE A 13 -10.51 -8.66 3.59
CA PHE A 13 -11.68 -9.07 2.84
C PHE A 13 -12.20 -10.36 3.49
N GLY A 14 -13.28 -10.25 4.27
CA GLY A 14 -13.69 -11.30 5.20
C GLY A 14 -12.55 -11.62 6.17
N ASP A 15 -12.26 -12.91 6.35
CA ASP A 15 -11.20 -13.39 7.26
C ASP A 15 -9.78 -13.22 6.68
N ARG A 16 -9.66 -12.86 5.41
CA ARG A 16 -8.35 -12.74 4.75
C ARG A 16 -7.78 -11.35 4.91
N GLN A 17 -6.64 -11.24 5.60
CA GLN A 17 -5.81 -10.04 5.58
C GLN A 17 -5.04 -9.96 4.25
N VAL A 18 -5.30 -8.93 3.45
CA VAL A 18 -4.68 -8.70 2.14
C VAL A 18 -3.57 -7.64 2.21
N VAL A 19 -3.71 -6.67 3.11
CA VAL A 19 -2.68 -5.68 3.42
C VAL A 19 -2.46 -5.71 4.94
N LYS A 20 -1.20 -5.77 5.37
CA LYS A 20 -0.82 -5.85 6.78
C LYS A 20 0.20 -4.77 7.13
N ASP A 21 -0.29 -3.74 7.81
CA ASP A 21 0.46 -2.69 8.48
C ASP A 21 1.56 -2.05 7.61
N ILE A 22 1.22 -1.71 6.37
CA ILE A 22 2.15 -1.05 5.45
C ILE A 22 2.23 0.45 5.76
N SER A 23 3.43 0.96 5.93
CA SER A 23 3.69 2.41 5.99
C SER A 23 4.53 2.82 4.78
N LEU A 24 4.15 3.92 4.13
CA LEU A 24 4.86 4.46 2.97
C LEU A 24 4.73 5.98 2.90
N GLU A 25 5.76 6.62 2.35
CA GLU A 25 5.78 8.04 2.05
C GLU A 25 6.23 8.22 0.61
N VAL A 26 5.57 9.12 -0.12
CA VAL A 26 5.92 9.48 -1.49
C VAL A 26 6.05 11.00 -1.58
N ASN A 27 7.22 11.44 -2.00
CA ASN A 27 7.53 12.84 -2.22
C ASN A 27 7.06 13.30 -3.60
N SER A 28 6.93 14.62 -3.75
CA SER A 28 6.57 15.20 -5.05
C SER A 28 7.64 14.85 -6.10
N GLY A 29 7.20 14.34 -7.25
CA GLY A 29 8.07 13.95 -8.36
C GLY A 29 8.67 12.54 -8.28
N GLU A 30 8.43 11.79 -7.20
CA GLU A 30 8.86 10.39 -7.11
C GLU A 30 7.98 9.46 -7.94
N ILE A 31 8.62 8.53 -8.64
CA ILE A 31 7.96 7.43 -9.34
C ILE A 31 8.14 6.18 -8.49
N VAL A 32 7.04 5.62 -8.01
CA VAL A 32 7.03 4.43 -7.16
C VAL A 32 6.34 3.27 -7.86
N GLY A 33 6.91 2.07 -7.71
CA GLY A 33 6.34 0.82 -8.19
C GLY A 33 6.24 -0.18 -7.05
N LEU A 34 5.08 -0.82 -6.90
CA LEU A 34 4.89 -1.89 -5.93
C LEU A 34 5.02 -3.23 -6.65
N LEU A 35 6.02 -4.03 -6.29
CA LEU A 35 6.34 -5.31 -6.93
C LEU A 35 6.08 -6.49 -5.98
N GLY A 36 5.65 -7.61 -6.55
CA GLY A 36 5.36 -8.83 -5.80
C GLY A 36 4.43 -9.78 -6.55
N PRO A 37 4.26 -11.03 -6.07
CA PRO A 37 3.44 -12.04 -6.73
C PRO A 37 1.94 -11.67 -6.76
N ASN A 38 1.15 -12.41 -7.53
CA ASN A 38 -0.30 -12.24 -7.58
C ASN A 38 -0.91 -12.48 -6.19
N GLY A 39 -1.85 -11.62 -5.80
CA GLY A 39 -2.49 -11.69 -4.48
C GLY A 39 -1.69 -11.08 -3.32
N ALA A 40 -0.51 -10.49 -3.55
CA ALA A 40 0.30 -9.83 -2.52
C ALA A 40 -0.24 -8.47 -2.01
N GLY A 41 -1.47 -8.09 -2.38
CA GLY A 41 -2.08 -6.84 -1.91
C GLY A 41 -1.65 -5.57 -2.64
N LYS A 42 -0.96 -5.67 -3.79
CA LYS A 42 -0.41 -4.51 -4.53
C LYS A 42 -1.49 -3.53 -4.99
N THR A 43 -2.42 -4.01 -5.82
CA THR A 43 -3.57 -3.22 -6.28
C THR A 43 -4.39 -2.74 -5.09
N THR A 44 -4.64 -3.60 -4.11
CA THR A 44 -5.35 -3.22 -2.89
C THR A 44 -4.67 -2.06 -2.17
N SER A 45 -3.33 -1.99 -2.13
CA SER A 45 -2.60 -0.90 -1.48
C SER A 45 -2.72 0.45 -2.21
N PHE A 46 -2.89 0.45 -3.54
CA PHE A 46 -3.04 1.69 -4.33
C PHE A 46 -4.48 2.20 -4.46
N TYR A 47 -5.48 1.37 -4.17
CA TYR A 47 -6.91 1.72 -4.32
C TYR A 47 -7.65 1.91 -2.98
N MET A 48 -6.91 2.11 -1.90
CA MET A 48 -7.45 2.48 -0.58
C MET A 48 -7.19 3.94 -0.30
#